data_AF-R6IFT5-F1
#
_entry.id   AF-R6IFT5-F1
#
_cell.length_a   1.000
_cell.length_b   1.000
_cell.length_c   1.000
_cell.angle_alpha   90.00
_cell.angle_beta   90.00
_cell.angle_gamma   90.00
#
_symmetry.space_group_name_H-M   'P 1'
#
loop_
_entity.id
_entity.type
_entity.pdbx_description
1 polymer ?
#
loop_
_entity_poly.entity_id
_entity_poly.type
_entity_poly.pdbx_seq_one_letter_code
_entity_poly.pdbx_strand_id
1 'polypeptide(L)'
;MANDYDYGYGDLENKLISLLRSGAPDFAAAEELIRQGADINASGNSDDENILSEILRGYWWSVRGDTIPEACDDCDESHCEDCEHNLNLNPNLGASMCAIIRFFLDHGFDVDKCNGRFGAQCLEALTLSTFDQYIIEATKLLFDAGAKNIPVSSLSDDRDHTPWDSIATEGSYQRTCEHDHSLANIYEAVYQIYQAVEDGKPYSGIDSYEIAIGKKVLKVFAENNGDQPVFFSMDLPKFKMDNCYNRSLYFVYDGGFLTVTKYADFWTDTVLPAVDMIDVSDNFTGIVGHTIKGFTYDHRTIVKESMHYGQPIVTIEMDSGCKARFSVNFGEVKKEERSAYYKLLDA
;
A
#
# COMPACT_ATOMS: atom_id res chain seq x y z
N MET A 1 -8.75 -35.44 6.85
CA MET A 1 -8.82 -35.66 5.39
C MET A 1 -9.20 -34.30 4.87
N ALA A 2 -8.26 -33.58 4.26
CA ALA A 2 -8.56 -32.26 3.71
C ALA A 2 -9.68 -32.44 2.67
N ASN A 3 -10.76 -31.69 2.80
CA ASN A 3 -11.75 -31.60 1.73
C ASN A 3 -11.01 -30.98 0.53
N ASP A 4 -10.85 -31.74 -0.56
CA ASP A 4 -10.29 -31.24 -1.82
C ASP A 4 -11.30 -30.21 -2.37
N TYR A 5 -11.03 -28.93 -2.12
CA TYR A 5 -11.79 -27.83 -2.68
C TYR A 5 -11.51 -27.71 -4.17
N ASP A 6 -12.58 -27.63 -4.97
CA ASP A 6 -12.46 -27.34 -6.39
C ASP A 6 -12.44 -25.83 -6.60
N TYR A 7 -11.27 -25.26 -6.85
CA TYR A 7 -11.10 -23.84 -7.21
C TYR A 7 -11.26 -23.61 -8.71
N GLY A 8 -11.70 -24.63 -9.47
CA GLY A 8 -11.76 -24.57 -10.92
C GLY A 8 -10.42 -24.81 -11.60
N TYR A 9 -9.45 -25.41 -10.91
CA TYR A 9 -8.15 -25.84 -11.47
C TYR A 9 -8.06 -27.38 -11.47
N GLY A 10 -6.93 -27.94 -11.91
CA GLY A 10 -6.69 -29.39 -11.83
C GLY A 10 -6.48 -29.86 -10.38
N ASP A 11 -6.57 -31.18 -10.15
CA ASP A 11 -6.51 -31.77 -8.81
C ASP A 11 -5.22 -31.42 -8.03
N LEU A 12 -4.08 -31.32 -8.72
CA LEU A 12 -2.81 -30.98 -8.09
C LEU A 12 -2.70 -29.47 -7.81
N GLU A 13 -3.21 -28.65 -8.71
CA GLU A 13 -3.27 -27.20 -8.59
C GLU A 13 -4.21 -26.76 -7.45
N ASN A 14 -5.37 -27.39 -7.33
CA ASN A 14 -6.30 -27.16 -6.23
C ASN A 14 -5.64 -27.45 -4.87
N LYS A 15 -4.87 -28.55 -4.78
CA LYS A 15 -4.09 -28.87 -3.57
C LYS A 15 -2.99 -27.86 -3.29
N LEU A 16 -2.32 -27.38 -4.35
CA LEU A 16 -1.30 -26.34 -4.24
C LEU A 16 -1.90 -25.03 -3.69
N ILE A 17 -3.09 -24.65 -4.19
CA ILE A 17 -3.85 -23.49 -3.71
C ILE A 17 -4.17 -23.65 -2.21
N SER A 18 -4.76 -24.77 -1.80
CA SER A 18 -5.10 -25.01 -0.39
C SER A 18 -3.88 -24.99 0.54
N LEU A 19 -2.74 -25.57 0.12
CA LEU A 19 -1.51 -25.58 0.91
C LEU A 19 -0.96 -24.17 1.13
N LEU A 20 -0.90 -23.35 0.07
CA LEU A 20 -0.26 -22.04 0.12
C LEU A 20 -1.19 -20.93 0.64
N ARG A 21 -2.51 -21.15 0.61
CA ARG A 21 -3.50 -20.35 1.32
C ARG A 21 -3.72 -20.80 2.77
N SER A 22 -2.97 -21.75 3.30
CA SER A 22 -3.12 -22.13 4.70
C SER A 22 -2.49 -21.10 5.64
N GLY A 23 -2.85 -21.14 6.93
CA GLY A 23 -2.22 -20.31 7.97
C GLY A 23 -0.71 -20.56 8.16
N ALA A 24 -0.17 -21.62 7.57
CA ALA A 24 1.24 -21.94 7.57
C ALA A 24 1.63 -22.59 6.23
N PRO A 25 1.92 -21.80 5.18
CA PRO A 25 2.23 -22.33 3.85
C PRO A 25 3.34 -23.39 3.88
N ASP A 26 3.03 -24.59 3.41
CA ASP A 26 3.99 -25.71 3.35
C ASP A 26 4.66 -25.78 1.98
N PHE A 27 5.79 -25.08 1.86
CA PHE A 27 6.59 -25.07 0.64
C PHE A 27 7.20 -26.42 0.28
N ALA A 28 7.44 -27.31 1.25
CA ALA A 28 7.99 -28.63 0.98
C ALA A 28 6.94 -29.55 0.36
N ALA A 29 5.70 -29.48 0.84
CA ALA A 29 4.57 -30.17 0.22
C ALA A 29 4.23 -29.57 -1.15
N ALA A 30 4.28 -28.23 -1.29
CA ALA A 30 4.08 -27.54 -2.57
C ALA A 30 5.08 -27.99 -3.65
N GLU A 31 6.36 -28.08 -3.29
CA GLU A 31 7.43 -28.62 -4.16
C GLU A 31 7.12 -30.04 -4.66
N GLU A 32 6.61 -30.90 -3.78
CA GLU A 32 6.27 -32.27 -4.13
C GLU A 32 5.08 -32.33 -5.10
N LEU A 33 4.08 -31.46 -4.95
CA LEU A 33 2.99 -31.35 -5.93
C LEU A 33 3.49 -30.88 -7.30
N ILE A 34 4.42 -29.91 -7.34
CA ILE A 34 5.04 -29.46 -8.60
C ILE A 34 5.80 -30.62 -9.26
N ARG A 35 6.54 -31.44 -8.50
CA ARG A 35 7.21 -32.64 -9.02
C ARG A 35 6.24 -33.69 -9.55
N GLN A 36 5.05 -33.78 -8.97
CA GLN A 36 3.98 -34.66 -9.44
C GLN A 36 3.29 -34.14 -10.70
N GLY A 37 3.59 -32.91 -11.11
CA GLY A 37 3.12 -32.30 -12.36
C GLY A 37 2.11 -31.18 -12.19
N ALA A 38 2.00 -30.58 -10.99
CA ALA A 38 1.20 -29.37 -10.82
C ALA A 38 1.72 -28.25 -11.73
N ASP A 39 0.86 -27.69 -12.57
CA ASP A 39 1.17 -26.57 -13.45
C ASP A 39 1.09 -25.25 -12.68
N ILE A 40 2.25 -24.73 -12.30
CA ILE A 40 2.39 -23.41 -11.67
C ILE A 40 1.91 -22.25 -12.56
N ASN A 41 1.67 -22.48 -13.86
CA ASN A 41 1.09 -21.52 -14.80
C ASN A 41 -0.36 -21.85 -15.17
N ALA A 42 -1.04 -22.68 -14.37
CA ALA A 42 -2.43 -23.04 -14.60
C ALA A 42 -3.34 -21.81 -14.56
N SER A 43 -4.41 -21.88 -15.38
CA SER A 43 -5.51 -20.93 -15.37
C SER A 43 -6.79 -21.62 -14.93
N GLY A 44 -7.60 -20.93 -14.14
CA GLY A 44 -8.87 -21.45 -13.65
C GLY A 44 -9.94 -21.51 -14.75
N ASN A 45 -10.95 -22.34 -14.54
CA ASN A 45 -12.09 -22.52 -15.44
C ASN A 45 -13.02 -21.29 -15.48
N SER A 46 -12.98 -20.42 -14.47
CA SER A 46 -13.68 -19.14 -14.40
C SER A 46 -12.69 -17.98 -14.53
N ASP A 47 -13.01 -17.03 -15.41
CA ASP A 47 -12.34 -15.73 -15.55
C ASP A 47 -10.85 -15.73 -16.01
N ASP A 48 -10.33 -16.88 -16.48
CA ASP A 48 -8.94 -17.04 -16.96
C ASP A 48 -7.89 -16.56 -15.92
N GLU A 49 -8.22 -16.58 -14.62
CA GLU A 49 -7.30 -16.18 -13.56
C GLU A 49 -6.17 -17.20 -13.43
N ASN A 50 -4.95 -16.72 -13.20
CA ASN A 50 -3.82 -17.61 -12.97
C ASN A 50 -3.77 -18.05 -11.50
N ILE A 51 -3.23 -19.24 -11.29
CA ILE A 51 -3.14 -19.88 -9.98
C ILE A 51 -2.44 -19.03 -8.90
N LEU A 52 -1.41 -18.25 -9.25
CA LEU A 52 -0.74 -17.39 -8.28
C LEU A 52 -1.67 -16.24 -7.85
N SER A 53 -2.34 -15.59 -8.79
CA SER A 53 -3.32 -14.53 -8.46
C SER A 53 -4.46 -15.05 -7.59
N GLU A 54 -4.95 -16.27 -7.81
CA GLU A 54 -5.96 -16.91 -6.95
C GLU A 54 -5.45 -17.13 -5.53
N ILE A 55 -4.20 -17.61 -5.38
CA ILE A 55 -3.58 -17.76 -4.07
C ILE A 55 -3.49 -16.40 -3.36
N LEU A 56 -3.04 -15.35 -4.07
CA LEU A 56 -2.89 -14.01 -3.50
C LEU A 56 -4.24 -13.36 -3.12
N ARG A 57 -5.28 -13.48 -3.97
CA ARG A 57 -6.64 -13.02 -3.64
C ARG A 57 -7.17 -13.72 -2.39
N GLY A 58 -6.80 -14.99 -2.21
CA GLY A 58 -7.18 -15.76 -1.04
C GLY A 58 -6.77 -15.16 0.31
N TYR A 59 -5.75 -14.30 0.32
CA TYR A 59 -5.28 -13.60 1.52
C TYR A 59 -6.21 -12.42 1.91
N TRP A 60 -7.03 -11.90 0.98
CA TRP A 60 -8.09 -10.93 1.29
C TRP A 60 -9.17 -11.53 2.18
N TRP A 61 -9.71 -12.66 1.73
CA TRP A 61 -10.88 -13.30 2.32
C TRP A 61 -10.62 -13.78 3.75
N SER A 62 -9.35 -13.96 4.11
CA SER A 62 -8.94 -14.26 5.48
C SER A 62 -8.99 -13.11 6.47
N VAL A 63 -8.83 -11.86 6.01
CA VAL A 63 -8.73 -10.70 6.90
C VAL A 63 -10.12 -10.19 7.29
N ARG A 64 -11.14 -10.36 6.44
CA ARG A 64 -12.50 -9.83 6.69
C ARG A 64 -13.51 -10.80 7.28
N GLY A 65 -13.23 -12.10 7.41
CA GLY A 65 -14.16 -13.07 8.02
C GLY A 65 -15.51 -13.25 7.31
N ASP A 66 -15.87 -12.43 6.32
CA ASP A 66 -17.16 -12.46 5.61
C ASP A 66 -17.25 -13.57 4.54
N THR A 67 -16.13 -14.17 4.17
CA THR A 67 -16.08 -15.43 3.42
C THR A 67 -14.93 -16.27 3.97
N ILE A 68 -15.07 -16.68 5.22
CA ILE A 68 -14.57 -18.00 5.57
C ILE A 68 -15.17 -18.96 4.51
N PRO A 69 -14.39 -19.85 3.87
CA PRO A 69 -14.98 -20.90 3.04
C PRO A 69 -16.16 -21.54 3.80
N GLU A 70 -17.23 -21.98 3.14
CA GLU A 70 -18.40 -22.61 3.79
C GLU A 70 -18.05 -23.71 4.84
N ALA A 71 -16.78 -24.16 4.92
CA ALA A 71 -16.23 -24.99 6.01
C ALA A 71 -15.98 -24.31 7.37
N CYS A 72 -15.91 -22.98 7.50
CA CYS A 72 -16.06 -22.35 8.83
C CYS A 72 -17.21 -21.30 8.89
N ASP A 73 -18.24 -21.47 8.07
CA ASP A 73 -19.53 -20.72 8.14
C ASP A 73 -20.32 -20.98 9.45
N ASP A 74 -20.03 -22.08 10.15
CA ASP A 74 -20.62 -22.39 11.47
C ASP A 74 -19.88 -21.71 12.64
N CYS A 75 -18.92 -20.83 12.33
CA CYS A 75 -18.15 -20.12 13.35
C CYS A 75 -18.84 -18.82 13.80
N ASP A 76 -19.77 -18.95 14.75
CA ASP A 76 -20.07 -17.82 15.64
C ASP A 76 -18.77 -17.38 16.33
N GLU A 77 -18.58 -16.06 16.49
CA GLU A 77 -17.39 -15.26 16.90
C GLU A 77 -16.48 -15.80 18.03
N SER A 78 -16.78 -16.93 18.66
CA SER A 78 -16.11 -17.49 19.83
C SER A 78 -15.36 -18.81 19.62
N HIS A 79 -15.39 -19.43 18.42
CA HIS A 79 -14.89 -20.81 18.22
C HIS A 79 -13.89 -20.99 17.04
N CYS A 80 -13.19 -19.93 16.61
CA CYS A 80 -12.28 -20.01 15.46
C CYS A 80 -10.83 -20.46 15.76
N GLU A 81 -10.43 -20.65 17.02
CA GLU A 81 -9.02 -20.91 17.38
C GLU A 81 -8.44 -22.20 16.77
N ASP A 82 -9.29 -23.15 16.36
CA ASP A 82 -8.89 -24.47 15.86
C ASP A 82 -9.26 -24.76 14.36
N CYS A 83 -9.79 -23.80 13.58
CA CYS A 83 -10.07 -24.05 12.14
C CYS A 83 -8.75 -24.08 11.36
N GLU A 84 -8.44 -25.17 10.65
CA GLU A 84 -7.22 -25.30 9.82
C GLU A 84 -7.18 -24.28 8.65
N HIS A 85 -8.32 -23.69 8.33
CA HIS A 85 -8.51 -22.61 7.37
C HIS A 85 -8.66 -21.22 8.01
N ASN A 86 -8.63 -21.10 9.34
CA ASN A 86 -8.59 -19.81 10.02
C ASN A 86 -7.22 -19.17 9.82
N LEU A 87 -7.11 -18.35 8.79
CA LEU A 87 -5.91 -17.60 8.45
C LEU A 87 -5.56 -16.50 9.47
N ASN A 88 -6.41 -16.23 10.48
CA ASN A 88 -5.98 -15.50 11.69
C ASN A 88 -4.88 -16.25 12.47
N LEU A 89 -4.54 -17.48 12.07
CA LEU A 89 -3.42 -18.26 12.59
C LEU A 89 -2.06 -17.95 11.93
N ASN A 90 -1.99 -17.14 10.86
CA ASN A 90 -0.70 -16.70 10.30
C ASN A 90 -0.31 -15.30 10.83
N PRO A 91 0.53 -15.21 11.89
CA PRO A 91 1.00 -13.91 12.39
C PRO A 91 1.94 -13.18 11.42
N ASN A 92 2.34 -13.81 10.31
CA ASN A 92 3.29 -13.29 9.33
C ASN A 92 2.69 -13.28 7.90
N LEU A 93 1.39 -13.00 7.78
CA LEU A 93 0.62 -13.08 6.53
C LEU A 93 1.33 -12.39 5.34
N GLY A 94 1.73 -11.12 5.48
CA GLY A 94 2.45 -10.39 4.43
C GLY A 94 3.81 -11.00 4.04
N ALA A 95 4.57 -11.51 5.01
CA ALA A 95 5.85 -12.17 4.74
C ALA A 95 5.65 -13.51 4.00
N SER A 96 4.62 -14.28 4.39
CA SER A 96 4.23 -15.52 3.69
C SER A 96 3.81 -15.25 2.25
N MET A 97 3.03 -14.19 2.00
CA MET A 97 2.68 -13.75 0.65
C MET A 97 3.92 -13.49 -0.22
N CYS A 98 4.90 -12.74 0.30
CA CYS A 98 6.14 -12.48 -0.43
C CYS A 98 6.95 -13.76 -0.69
N ALA A 99 6.97 -14.70 0.26
CA ALA A 99 7.63 -15.99 0.09
C ALA A 99 6.95 -16.85 -0.98
N ILE A 100 5.61 -16.82 -1.08
CA ILE A 100 4.85 -17.50 -2.14
C ILE A 100 5.17 -16.93 -3.50
N ILE A 101 5.18 -15.60 -3.65
CA ILE A 101 5.53 -14.95 -4.93
C ILE A 101 6.93 -15.42 -5.37
N ARG A 102 7.92 -15.35 -4.47
CA ARG A 102 9.28 -15.84 -4.76
C ARG A 102 9.29 -17.32 -5.16
N PHE A 103 8.58 -18.16 -4.42
CA PHE A 103 8.49 -19.58 -4.70
C PHE A 103 7.95 -19.84 -6.12
N PHE A 104 6.87 -19.18 -6.54
CA PHE A 104 6.35 -19.31 -7.89
C PHE A 104 7.33 -18.82 -8.97
N LEU A 105 7.97 -17.67 -8.74
CA LEU A 105 8.98 -17.13 -9.66
C LEU A 105 10.18 -18.09 -9.82
N ASP A 106 10.66 -18.66 -8.71
CA ASP A 106 11.77 -19.63 -8.71
C ASP A 106 11.40 -20.94 -9.44
N HIS A 107 10.11 -21.27 -9.51
CA HIS A 107 9.59 -22.45 -10.20
C HIS A 107 9.15 -22.19 -11.65
N GLY A 108 9.43 -21.01 -12.20
CA GLY A 108 9.21 -20.68 -13.60
C GLY A 108 7.82 -20.14 -13.91
N PHE A 109 7.18 -19.46 -12.96
CA PHE A 109 5.96 -18.72 -13.21
C PHE A 109 6.19 -17.66 -14.30
N ASP A 110 5.45 -17.79 -15.39
CA ASP A 110 5.57 -16.95 -16.57
C ASP A 110 4.71 -15.70 -16.39
N VAL A 111 5.32 -14.69 -15.78
CA VAL A 111 4.72 -13.37 -15.53
C VAL A 111 4.27 -12.70 -16.84
N ASP A 112 4.94 -12.98 -17.97
CA ASP A 112 4.61 -12.40 -19.29
C ASP A 112 3.59 -13.24 -20.09
N LYS A 113 3.12 -14.36 -19.52
CA LYS A 113 2.11 -15.21 -20.16
C LYS A 113 0.86 -14.42 -20.50
N CYS A 114 0.26 -14.76 -21.64
CA CYS A 114 -0.90 -14.06 -22.20
C CYS A 114 -0.67 -12.56 -22.39
N ASN A 115 0.51 -12.18 -22.90
CA ASN A 115 0.96 -10.79 -23.12
C ASN A 115 1.04 -9.96 -21.83
N GLY A 116 1.54 -10.53 -20.74
CA GLY A 116 1.71 -9.84 -19.45
C GLY A 116 0.52 -9.90 -18.51
N ARG A 117 -0.57 -10.58 -18.89
CA ARG A 117 -1.79 -10.63 -18.09
C ARG A 117 -1.61 -11.41 -16.79
N PHE A 118 -0.78 -12.44 -16.78
CA PHE A 118 -0.51 -13.21 -15.57
C PHE A 118 0.11 -12.33 -14.47
N GLY A 119 1.12 -11.53 -14.84
CA GLY A 119 1.68 -10.51 -13.95
C GLY A 119 0.65 -9.47 -13.51
N ALA A 120 -0.16 -8.95 -14.45
CA ALA A 120 -1.19 -7.96 -14.12
C ALA A 120 -2.25 -8.48 -13.16
N GLN A 121 -2.71 -9.73 -13.31
CA GLN A 121 -3.65 -10.39 -12.39
C GLN A 121 -3.04 -10.55 -10.99
N CYS A 122 -1.73 -10.87 -10.89
CA CYS A 122 -1.06 -10.94 -9.60
C CYS A 122 -0.98 -9.56 -8.93
N LEU A 123 -0.64 -8.52 -9.70
CA LEU A 123 -0.62 -7.13 -9.24
C LEU A 123 -2.00 -6.67 -8.76
N GLU A 124 -3.07 -7.01 -9.50
CA GLU A 124 -4.46 -6.73 -9.12
C GLU A 124 -4.83 -7.40 -7.80
N ALA A 125 -4.48 -8.68 -7.64
CA ALA A 125 -4.75 -9.46 -6.43
C ALA A 125 -4.12 -8.84 -5.17
N LEU A 126 -2.96 -8.17 -5.30
CA LEU A 126 -2.32 -7.49 -4.17
C LEU A 126 -3.19 -6.38 -3.58
N THR A 127 -4.06 -5.75 -4.38
CA THR A 127 -4.94 -4.65 -3.95
C THR A 127 -5.72 -4.98 -2.70
N LEU A 128 -6.17 -6.22 -2.54
CA LEU A 128 -6.99 -6.63 -1.40
C LEU A 128 -6.30 -7.65 -0.50
N SER A 129 -4.99 -7.86 -0.60
CA SER A 129 -4.31 -8.98 0.03
C SER A 129 -4.15 -8.86 1.57
N THR A 130 -3.08 -8.22 2.05
CA THR A 130 -2.62 -8.32 3.45
C THR A 130 -2.75 -7.04 4.26
N PHE A 131 -2.99 -5.90 3.61
CA PHE A 131 -3.15 -4.58 4.23
C PHE A 131 -1.99 -4.19 5.16
N ASP A 132 -0.78 -4.58 4.81
CA ASP A 132 0.43 -4.23 5.53
C ASP A 132 1.55 -3.80 4.57
N GLN A 133 2.70 -3.41 5.11
CA GLN A 133 3.83 -2.92 4.31
C GLN A 133 4.38 -3.95 3.30
N TYR A 134 4.08 -5.25 3.44
CA TYR A 134 4.59 -6.28 2.52
C TYR A 134 3.95 -6.19 1.13
N ILE A 135 2.83 -5.48 0.95
CA ILE A 135 2.28 -5.20 -0.38
C ILE A 135 3.27 -4.42 -1.26
N ILE A 136 4.13 -3.60 -0.64
CA ILE A 136 5.20 -2.85 -1.33
C ILE A 136 6.25 -3.82 -1.86
N GLU A 137 6.74 -4.73 -1.00
CA GLU A 137 7.73 -5.75 -1.37
C GLU A 137 7.18 -6.69 -2.45
N ALA A 138 5.95 -7.18 -2.29
CA ALA A 138 5.28 -8.04 -3.25
C ALA A 138 5.11 -7.36 -4.62
N THR A 139 4.74 -6.07 -4.62
CA THR A 139 4.63 -5.28 -5.86
C THR A 139 5.98 -5.17 -6.57
N LYS A 140 7.06 -4.86 -5.83
CA LYS A 140 8.43 -4.81 -6.37
C LYS A 140 8.85 -6.16 -6.95
N LEU A 141 8.60 -7.27 -6.24
CA LEU A 141 8.92 -8.62 -6.71
C LEU A 141 8.27 -8.93 -8.08
N LEU A 142 7.00 -8.57 -8.26
CA LEU A 142 6.29 -8.78 -9.52
C LEU A 142 6.82 -7.89 -10.64
N PHE A 143 7.10 -6.61 -10.38
CA PHE A 143 7.69 -5.72 -11.38
C PHE A 143 9.13 -6.11 -11.76
N ASP A 144 9.96 -6.52 -10.80
CA ASP A 144 11.31 -7.04 -11.04
C ASP A 144 11.27 -8.31 -11.91
N ALA A 145 10.19 -9.11 -11.79
CA ALA A 145 9.94 -10.30 -12.62
C ALA A 145 9.32 -9.97 -13.99
N GLY A 146 9.05 -8.71 -14.30
CA GLY A 146 8.55 -8.27 -15.60
C GLY A 146 7.03 -8.10 -15.70
N ALA A 147 6.30 -8.04 -14.57
CA ALA A 147 4.88 -7.70 -14.57
C ALA A 147 4.64 -6.31 -15.17
N LYS A 148 3.46 -6.11 -15.75
CA LYS A 148 3.10 -4.87 -16.45
C LYS A 148 1.79 -4.34 -15.89
N ASN A 149 1.68 -3.01 -15.79
CA ASN A 149 0.43 -2.35 -15.47
C ASN A 149 -0.48 -2.30 -16.72
N ILE A 150 -1.19 -3.39 -16.98
CA ILE A 150 -2.11 -3.52 -18.10
C ILE A 150 -3.47 -4.04 -17.62
N PRO A 151 -4.54 -3.88 -18.41
CA PRO A 151 -5.85 -4.40 -18.03
C PRO A 151 -5.84 -5.92 -17.82
N VAL A 152 -6.44 -6.36 -16.72
CA VAL A 152 -6.51 -7.78 -16.32
C VAL A 152 -7.54 -8.57 -17.13
N SER A 153 -8.62 -7.92 -17.58
CA SER A 153 -9.70 -8.56 -18.32
C SER A 153 -9.58 -8.38 -19.85
N SER A 154 -9.98 -9.41 -20.60
CA SER A 154 -10.18 -9.32 -22.06
C SER A 154 -11.48 -8.63 -22.45
N LEU A 155 -12.44 -8.55 -21.53
CA LEU A 155 -13.81 -8.19 -21.84
C LEU A 155 -13.91 -6.67 -22.01
N SER A 156 -14.73 -6.26 -22.98
CA SER A 156 -14.69 -4.92 -23.58
C SER A 156 -14.96 -3.76 -22.64
N ASP A 157 -15.61 -4.04 -21.51
CA ASP A 157 -16.22 -3.04 -20.65
C ASP A 157 -15.29 -2.56 -19.52
N ASP A 158 -14.11 -3.20 -19.39
CA ASP A 158 -13.12 -2.92 -18.33
C ASP A 158 -11.70 -2.74 -18.88
N ARG A 159 -11.59 -2.42 -20.18
CA ARG A 159 -10.30 -2.33 -20.89
C ARG A 159 -9.43 -1.14 -20.49
N ASP A 160 -9.96 -0.22 -19.70
CA ASP A 160 -9.24 0.96 -19.24
C ASP A 160 -8.85 0.84 -17.75
N HIS A 161 -9.28 -0.22 -17.05
CA HIS A 161 -8.96 -0.44 -15.64
C HIS A 161 -7.69 -1.27 -15.51
N THR A 162 -6.70 -0.72 -14.82
CA THR A 162 -5.42 -1.38 -14.57
C THR A 162 -5.22 -1.64 -13.07
N PRO A 163 -4.28 -2.52 -12.67
CA PRO A 163 -3.92 -2.70 -11.27
C PRO A 163 -3.56 -1.41 -10.56
N TRP A 164 -2.98 -0.43 -11.27
CA TRP A 164 -2.69 0.89 -10.71
C TRP A 164 -3.96 1.65 -10.29
N ASP A 165 -5.04 1.56 -11.08
CA ASP A 165 -6.32 2.18 -10.77
C ASP A 165 -6.98 1.53 -9.55
N SER A 166 -6.81 0.21 -9.40
CA SER A 166 -7.25 -0.56 -8.21
C SER A 166 -6.53 -0.10 -6.95
N ILE A 167 -5.20 0.01 -7.00
CA ILE A 167 -4.38 0.56 -5.91
C ILE A 167 -4.79 1.99 -5.55
N ALA A 168 -5.03 2.84 -6.55
CA ALA A 168 -5.47 4.22 -6.32
C ALA A 168 -6.85 4.29 -5.65
N THR A 169 -7.78 3.44 -6.10
CA THR A 169 -9.13 3.34 -5.55
C THR A 169 -9.10 2.85 -4.11
N GLU A 170 -8.35 1.79 -3.83
CA GLU A 170 -8.23 1.22 -2.49
C GLU A 170 -7.55 2.20 -1.53
N GLY A 171 -6.43 2.81 -1.91
CA GLY A 171 -5.77 3.84 -1.09
C GLY A 171 -6.68 5.05 -0.79
N SER A 172 -7.53 5.42 -1.74
CA SER A 172 -8.57 6.44 -1.52
C SER A 172 -9.66 5.95 -0.55
N TYR A 173 -10.10 4.70 -0.68
CA TYR A 173 -11.10 4.09 0.21
C TYR A 173 -10.60 4.03 1.65
N GLN A 174 -9.37 3.57 1.88
CA GLN A 174 -8.75 3.51 3.20
C GLN A 174 -8.72 4.89 3.88
N ARG A 175 -8.32 5.91 3.13
CA ARG A 175 -8.28 7.30 3.60
C ARG A 175 -9.66 7.91 3.91
N THR A 176 -10.65 7.63 3.07
CA THR A 176 -11.94 8.37 3.07
C THR A 176 -13.07 7.63 3.78
N CYS A 177 -13.14 6.30 3.67
CA CYS A 177 -14.21 5.47 4.19
C CYS A 177 -13.80 4.77 5.50
N GLU A 178 -12.63 4.11 5.52
CA GLU A 178 -12.14 3.37 6.71
C GLU A 178 -11.43 4.28 7.71
N HIS A 179 -11.01 5.47 7.26
CA HIS A 179 -10.23 6.43 8.05
C HIS A 179 -8.86 5.89 8.50
N ASP A 180 -8.35 4.85 7.84
CA ASP A 180 -7.03 4.29 8.07
C ASP A 180 -5.98 5.02 7.20
N HIS A 181 -5.46 6.11 7.75
CA HIS A 181 -4.42 6.90 7.10
C HIS A 181 -3.05 6.22 7.14
N SER A 182 -2.82 5.27 8.05
CA SER A 182 -1.58 4.50 8.07
C SER A 182 -1.52 3.63 6.82
N LEU A 183 -2.58 2.86 6.61
CA LEU A 183 -2.71 1.97 5.46
C LEU A 183 -2.80 2.73 4.14
N ALA A 184 -3.54 3.84 4.10
CA ALA A 184 -3.58 4.69 2.91
C ALA A 184 -2.19 5.17 2.47
N ASN A 185 -1.27 5.44 3.40
CA ASN A 185 0.12 5.80 3.07
C ASN A 185 0.93 4.62 2.50
N ILE A 186 0.63 3.39 2.91
CA ILE A 186 1.22 2.18 2.32
C ILE A 186 0.74 2.04 0.86
N TYR A 187 -0.56 2.22 0.59
CA TYR A 187 -1.08 2.24 -0.79
C TYR A 187 -0.51 3.39 -1.61
N GLU A 188 -0.28 4.57 -1.00
CA GLU A 188 0.40 5.67 -1.69
C GLU A 188 1.83 5.27 -2.09
N ALA A 189 2.60 4.60 -1.22
CA ALA A 189 3.92 4.10 -1.58
C ALA A 189 3.87 3.11 -2.77
N VAL A 190 2.87 2.21 -2.78
CA VAL A 190 2.63 1.32 -3.94
C VAL A 190 2.28 2.13 -5.18
N TYR A 191 1.37 3.10 -5.09
CA TYR A 191 0.99 3.99 -6.20
C TYR A 191 2.22 4.69 -6.80
N GLN A 192 3.15 5.13 -5.96
CA GLN A 192 4.39 5.77 -6.42
C GLN A 192 5.34 4.79 -7.12
N ILE A 193 5.34 3.49 -6.76
CA ILE A 193 6.07 2.45 -7.51
C ILE A 193 5.51 2.33 -8.93
N TYR A 194 4.18 2.25 -9.09
CA TYR A 194 3.55 2.22 -10.42
C TYR A 194 3.90 3.46 -11.23
N GLN A 195 3.80 4.66 -10.64
CA GLN A 195 4.19 5.90 -11.30
C GLN A 195 5.66 5.87 -11.76
N ALA A 196 6.56 5.38 -10.91
CA ALA A 196 7.97 5.27 -11.25
C ALA A 196 8.21 4.27 -12.40
N VAL A 197 7.50 3.14 -12.43
CA VAL A 197 7.55 2.18 -13.54
C VAL A 197 7.11 2.82 -14.85
N GLU A 198 5.96 3.50 -14.87
CA GLU A 198 5.44 4.19 -16.06
C GLU A 198 6.36 5.31 -16.56
N ASP A 199 7.00 6.03 -15.62
CA ASP A 199 7.98 7.07 -15.93
C ASP A 199 9.36 6.52 -16.36
N GLY A 200 9.58 5.20 -16.28
CA GLY A 200 10.89 4.59 -16.53
C GLY A 200 11.95 4.98 -15.49
N LYS A 201 11.55 5.24 -14.25
CA LYS A 201 12.40 5.63 -13.12
C LYS A 201 12.68 4.45 -12.18
N PRO A 202 13.81 4.47 -11.45
CA PRO A 202 14.05 3.51 -10.37
C PRO A 202 12.96 3.63 -9.29
N TYR A 203 12.47 2.48 -8.81
CA TYR A 203 11.46 2.40 -7.76
C TYR A 203 11.90 1.57 -6.55
N SER A 204 13.11 0.96 -6.61
CA SER A 204 13.62 0.09 -5.55
C SER A 204 13.73 0.77 -4.19
N GLY A 205 13.95 2.09 -4.21
CA GLY A 205 14.03 2.93 -3.02
C GLY A 205 12.70 3.31 -2.39
N ILE A 206 11.57 3.20 -3.11
CA ILE A 206 10.25 3.63 -2.64
C ILE A 206 9.73 2.66 -1.59
N ASP A 207 9.39 3.12 -0.38
CA ASP A 207 8.97 2.24 0.70
C ASP A 207 7.96 2.91 1.67
N SER A 208 7.46 2.12 2.64
CA SER A 208 6.57 2.60 3.69
C SER A 208 7.20 3.79 4.42
N TYR A 209 6.36 4.72 4.87
CA TYR A 209 6.76 5.83 5.74
C TYR A 209 7.47 5.32 7.01
N GLU A 210 7.17 4.09 7.45
CA GLU A 210 7.72 3.44 8.64
C GLU A 210 9.24 3.25 8.56
N ILE A 211 9.82 3.15 7.36
CA ILE A 211 11.29 3.06 7.18
C ILE A 211 12.02 4.32 7.67
N ALA A 212 11.31 5.45 7.77
CA ALA A 212 11.85 6.68 8.34
C ALA A 212 11.98 6.63 9.88
N ILE A 213 11.32 5.69 10.56
CA ILE A 213 11.42 5.55 12.02
C ILE A 213 12.86 5.16 12.40
N GLY A 214 13.40 5.82 13.41
CA GLY A 214 14.80 5.67 13.82
C GLY A 214 15.79 6.44 12.95
N LYS A 215 15.34 7.15 11.90
CA LYS A 215 16.20 7.99 11.06
C LYS A 215 16.28 9.41 11.61
N LYS A 216 17.49 9.97 11.56
CA LYS A 216 17.77 11.36 11.94
C LYS A 216 17.52 12.29 10.77
N VAL A 217 16.60 13.24 10.92
CA VAL A 217 16.33 14.27 9.90
C VAL A 217 17.50 15.24 9.85
N LEU A 218 18.12 15.37 8.69
CA LEU A 218 19.29 16.22 8.45
C LEU A 218 18.90 17.55 7.81
N LYS A 219 17.91 17.52 6.92
CA LYS A 219 17.40 18.68 6.19
C LYS A 219 15.93 18.50 5.84
N VAL A 220 15.25 19.61 5.60
CA VAL A 220 13.93 19.61 4.96
C VAL A 220 14.00 20.44 3.69
N PHE A 221 13.66 19.83 2.56
CA PHE A 221 13.48 20.52 1.29
C PHE A 221 12.00 20.67 0.96
N ALA A 222 11.66 21.67 0.18
CA ALA A 222 10.36 21.81 -0.46
C ALA A 222 10.55 21.97 -1.96
N GLU A 223 9.61 21.47 -2.77
CA GLU A 223 9.61 21.80 -4.20
C GLU A 223 9.42 23.32 -4.37
N ASN A 224 10.17 23.90 -5.29
CA ASN A 224 10.05 25.31 -5.65
C ASN A 224 8.65 25.60 -6.20
N ASN A 225 8.02 26.66 -5.70
CA ASN A 225 6.69 27.10 -6.13
C ASN A 225 6.75 28.31 -7.08
N GLY A 226 7.85 28.44 -7.83
CA GLY A 226 8.12 29.57 -8.71
C GLY A 226 8.27 30.86 -7.89
N ASP A 227 7.51 31.89 -8.25
CA ASP A 227 7.53 33.19 -7.56
C ASP A 227 6.69 33.20 -6.26
N GLN A 228 5.95 32.13 -5.99
CA GLN A 228 5.10 32.03 -4.80
C GLN A 228 5.90 31.53 -3.60
N PRO A 229 5.63 32.02 -2.39
CA PRO A 229 6.28 31.49 -1.19
C PRO A 229 5.93 30.01 -1.00
N VAL A 230 6.88 29.23 -0.48
CA VAL A 230 6.68 27.82 -0.15
C VAL A 230 5.59 27.67 0.91
N PHE A 231 5.71 28.48 1.99
CA PHE A 231 4.74 28.55 3.07
C PHE A 231 3.96 29.86 3.00
N PHE A 232 2.65 29.76 3.23
CA PHE A 232 1.76 30.91 3.24
C PHE A 232 0.72 30.80 4.33
N SER A 233 0.14 31.94 4.71
CA SER A 233 -0.99 31.96 5.64
C SER A 233 -2.32 31.84 4.92
N MET A 234 -3.28 31.19 5.57
CA MET A 234 -4.67 31.10 5.13
C MET A 234 -5.63 31.31 6.30
N ASP A 235 -6.66 32.11 6.08
CA ASP A 235 -7.77 32.26 7.01
C ASP A 235 -8.74 31.08 6.80
N LEU A 236 -8.69 30.09 7.68
CA LEU A 236 -9.69 29.03 7.72
C LEU A 236 -10.91 29.50 8.52
N PRO A 237 -12.10 28.90 8.33
CA PRO A 237 -13.34 29.38 8.95
C PRO A 237 -13.31 29.55 10.47
N LYS A 238 -12.42 28.83 11.17
CA LYS A 238 -12.32 28.86 12.65
C LYS A 238 -11.05 29.50 13.18
N PHE A 239 -9.98 29.59 12.39
CA PHE A 239 -8.68 30.08 12.83
C PHE A 239 -7.79 30.39 11.61
N LYS A 240 -6.78 31.22 11.82
CA LYS A 240 -5.72 31.43 10.84
C LYS A 240 -4.68 30.31 10.93
N MET A 241 -4.23 29.82 9.78
CA MET A 241 -3.13 28.86 9.67
C MET A 241 -1.98 29.52 8.93
N ASP A 242 -0.78 29.55 9.52
CA ASP A 242 0.35 30.31 8.97
C ASP A 242 1.36 29.47 8.17
N ASN A 243 1.21 28.15 8.20
CA ASN A 243 2.15 27.18 7.63
C ASN A 243 1.49 26.30 6.58
N CYS A 244 0.66 26.89 5.71
CA CYS A 244 0.05 26.19 4.59
C CYS A 244 1.06 26.01 3.45
N TYR A 245 0.93 24.93 2.70
CA TYR A 245 1.78 24.61 1.55
C TYR A 245 1.02 23.76 0.51
N ASN A 246 1.43 23.90 -0.75
CA ASN A 246 0.79 23.25 -1.90
C ASN A 246 1.73 22.34 -2.71
N ARG A 247 2.95 22.15 -2.22
CA ARG A 247 4.04 21.41 -2.85
C ARG A 247 4.59 20.38 -1.88
N SER A 248 5.24 19.34 -2.39
CA SER A 248 5.78 18.29 -1.53
C SER A 248 6.94 18.82 -0.68
N LEU A 249 7.05 18.29 0.53
CA LEU A 249 8.19 18.45 1.42
C LEU A 249 9.00 17.14 1.46
N TYR A 250 10.31 17.24 1.63
CA TYR A 250 11.21 16.10 1.69
C TYR A 250 12.08 16.19 2.94
N PHE A 251 11.83 15.31 3.91
CA PHE A 251 12.59 15.21 5.16
C PHE A 251 13.75 14.25 4.93
N VAL A 252 14.92 14.80 4.65
CA VAL A 252 16.11 14.05 4.22
C VAL A 252 16.84 13.49 5.44
N TYR A 253 17.26 12.23 5.34
CA TYR A 253 18.09 11.52 6.31
C TYR A 253 19.19 10.72 5.59
N ASP A 254 20.10 10.10 6.34
CA ASP A 254 21.15 9.27 5.72
C ASP A 254 20.54 8.07 4.99
N GLY A 255 20.76 8.02 3.68
CA GLY A 255 20.29 6.93 2.82
C GLY A 255 18.89 7.09 2.23
N GLY A 256 18.20 8.22 2.46
CA GLY A 256 16.89 8.47 1.85
C GLY A 256 16.17 9.70 2.38
N PHE A 257 14.87 9.78 2.13
CA PHE A 257 14.02 10.86 2.60
C PHE A 257 12.58 10.37 2.80
N LEU A 258 11.85 11.09 3.65
CA LEU A 258 10.41 10.96 3.80
C LEU A 258 9.74 12.06 2.98
N THR A 259 8.87 11.69 2.05
CA THR A 259 8.04 12.62 1.29
C THR A 259 6.78 12.95 2.08
N VAL A 260 6.37 14.22 2.05
CA VAL A 260 5.11 14.70 2.60
C VAL A 260 4.40 15.52 1.54
N THR A 261 3.25 15.06 1.04
CA THR A 261 2.56 15.73 -0.07
C THR A 261 1.64 16.86 0.39
N LYS A 262 1.11 17.62 -0.57
CA LYS A 262 0.03 18.60 -0.35
C LYS A 262 -1.31 17.98 0.10
N TYR A 263 -1.39 16.66 0.18
CA TYR A 263 -2.55 15.92 0.69
C TYR A 263 -2.27 15.30 2.07
N ALA A 264 -1.09 15.57 2.64
CA ALA A 264 -0.58 14.93 3.85
C ALA A 264 -0.51 13.40 3.72
N ASP A 265 -0.10 12.92 2.54
CA ASP A 265 0.30 11.54 2.32
C ASP A 265 1.82 11.41 2.50
N PHE A 266 2.29 10.22 2.91
CA PHE A 266 3.65 9.95 3.37
C PHE A 266 4.21 8.64 2.81
N TRP A 267 5.41 8.68 2.25
CA TRP A 267 6.21 7.48 1.90
C TRP A 267 7.69 7.83 1.92
N THR A 268 8.57 6.82 1.85
CA THR A 268 10.01 7.03 1.74
C THR A 268 10.54 6.73 0.35
N ASP A 269 11.64 7.36 -0.02
CA ASP A 269 12.41 7.02 -1.22
C ASP A 269 13.90 7.31 -0.97
N THR A 270 14.75 6.73 -1.82
CA THR A 270 16.20 6.97 -1.86
C THR A 270 16.62 7.85 -3.04
N VAL A 271 15.74 8.07 -4.02
CA VAL A 271 16.01 8.90 -5.20
C VAL A 271 15.21 10.19 -5.14
N LEU A 272 15.88 11.31 -4.84
CA LEU A 272 15.20 12.62 -4.83
C LEU A 272 14.66 12.96 -6.22
N PRO A 273 13.46 13.55 -6.31
CA PRO A 273 12.90 13.94 -7.60
C PRO A 273 13.74 15.03 -8.26
N ALA A 274 13.83 14.98 -9.60
CA ALA A 274 14.54 15.96 -10.40
C ALA A 274 13.72 17.27 -10.57
N VAL A 275 13.40 17.90 -9.44
CA VAL A 275 12.66 19.15 -9.35
C VAL A 275 13.52 20.20 -8.66
N ASP A 276 13.27 21.48 -8.96
CA ASP A 276 13.92 22.56 -8.22
C ASP A 276 13.45 22.53 -6.77
N MET A 277 14.41 22.54 -5.83
CA MET A 277 14.13 22.46 -4.40
C MET A 277 14.71 23.66 -3.66
N ILE A 278 14.03 24.04 -2.58
CA ILE A 278 14.46 25.10 -1.67
C ILE A 278 14.68 24.47 -0.28
N ASP A 279 15.81 24.79 0.36
CA ASP A 279 16.08 24.39 1.75
C ASP A 279 15.17 25.19 2.69
N VAL A 280 14.31 24.49 3.42
CA VAL A 280 13.34 25.06 4.37
C VAL A 280 13.59 24.55 5.79
N SER A 281 14.81 24.08 6.07
CA SER A 281 15.17 23.49 7.36
C SER A 281 14.89 24.42 8.55
N ASP A 282 15.03 25.73 8.38
CA ASP A 282 14.78 26.72 9.43
C ASP A 282 13.31 26.77 9.90
N ASN A 283 12.37 26.33 9.06
CA ASN A 283 10.96 26.21 9.42
C ASN A 283 10.67 25.01 10.32
N PHE A 284 11.62 24.08 10.44
CA PHE A 284 11.49 22.82 11.17
C PHE A 284 12.54 22.72 12.29
N THR A 285 12.81 23.84 12.96
CA THR A 285 13.67 23.96 14.14
C THR A 285 13.07 23.18 15.32
N GLY A 286 13.47 21.92 15.50
CA GLY A 286 12.86 20.96 16.43
C GLY A 286 12.67 19.57 15.82
N ILE A 287 12.63 19.52 14.48
CA ILE A 287 12.66 18.28 13.69
C ILE A 287 14.06 18.07 13.11
N VAL A 288 14.65 19.10 12.51
CA VAL A 288 16.01 19.02 11.94
C VAL A 288 17.03 18.79 13.05
N GLY A 289 17.87 17.78 12.88
CA GLY A 289 18.84 17.33 13.87
C GLY A 289 18.30 16.28 14.85
N HIS A 290 17.05 15.85 14.72
CA HIS A 290 16.39 14.89 15.61
C HIS A 290 15.97 13.61 14.90
N THR A 291 15.78 12.54 15.68
CA THR A 291 15.38 11.22 15.19
C THR A 291 13.87 11.07 15.18
N ILE A 292 13.28 10.56 14.11
CA ILE A 292 11.86 10.21 14.07
C ILE A 292 11.63 9.00 14.99
N LYS A 293 10.76 9.14 15.99
CA LYS A 293 10.37 8.06 16.90
C LYS A 293 9.17 7.27 16.41
N GLY A 294 8.24 7.92 15.71
CA GLY A 294 7.04 7.27 15.23
C GLY A 294 6.04 8.24 14.64
N PHE A 295 4.95 7.67 14.17
CA PHE A 295 3.83 8.37 13.55
C PHE A 295 2.56 8.04 14.34
N THR A 296 1.69 9.01 14.50
CA THR A 296 0.33 8.78 15.02
C THR A 296 -0.69 9.37 14.07
N TYR A 297 -1.77 8.63 13.87
CA TYR A 297 -2.84 8.96 12.93
C TYR A 297 -4.13 9.29 13.67
N ASP A 298 -4.82 10.30 13.16
CA ASP A 298 -6.17 10.69 13.59
C ASP A 298 -6.94 11.17 12.34
N HIS A 299 -8.25 11.28 12.45
CA HIS A 299 -9.14 11.65 11.36
C HIS A 299 -10.12 12.73 11.78
N ARG A 300 -10.32 13.71 10.90
CA ARG A 300 -11.40 14.69 11.05
C ARG A 300 -12.30 14.68 9.82
N THR A 301 -13.58 14.40 10.04
CA THR A 301 -14.59 14.52 9.00
C THR A 301 -15.23 15.91 9.03
N ILE A 302 -15.39 16.51 7.85
CA ILE A 302 -16.15 17.75 7.66
C ILE A 302 -17.32 17.45 6.75
N VAL A 303 -18.53 17.72 7.24
CA VAL A 303 -19.77 17.54 6.49
C VAL A 303 -20.21 18.90 5.95
N LYS A 304 -20.35 19.01 4.63
CA LYS A 304 -20.98 20.15 3.96
C LYS A 304 -22.08 19.64 3.05
N GLU A 305 -23.31 20.03 3.36
CA GLU A 305 -24.51 19.52 2.68
C GLU A 305 -24.58 17.99 2.77
N SER A 306 -24.59 17.27 1.64
CA SER A 306 -24.55 15.81 1.57
C SER A 306 -23.13 15.24 1.39
N MET A 307 -22.10 16.08 1.31
CA MET A 307 -20.72 15.64 1.06
C MET A 307 -19.93 15.54 2.37
N HIS A 308 -19.23 14.40 2.52
CA HIS A 308 -18.31 14.12 3.60
C HIS A 308 -16.87 14.31 3.10
N TYR A 309 -16.10 15.14 3.80
CA TYR A 309 -14.69 15.41 3.49
C TYR A 309 -13.83 14.88 4.63
N GLY A 310 -13.03 13.84 4.35
CA GLY A 310 -12.03 13.34 5.28
C GLY A 310 -10.77 14.21 5.27
N GLN A 311 -10.29 14.58 6.46
CA GLN A 311 -9.00 15.25 6.66
C GLN A 311 -8.09 14.29 7.45
N PRO A 312 -6.96 13.82 6.88
CA PRO A 312 -5.91 13.17 7.65
C PRO A 312 -5.33 14.11 8.70
N ILE A 313 -5.04 13.57 9.88
CA ILE A 313 -4.20 14.22 10.88
C ILE A 313 -3.05 13.27 11.16
N VAL A 314 -1.87 13.60 10.65
CA VAL A 314 -0.66 12.79 10.84
C VAL A 314 0.28 13.56 11.74
N THR A 315 0.76 12.94 12.83
CA THR A 315 1.75 13.56 13.71
C THR A 315 3.02 12.73 13.69
N ILE A 316 4.13 13.38 13.34
CA ILE A 316 5.49 12.84 13.47
C ILE A 316 6.01 13.19 14.85
N GLU A 317 6.39 12.20 15.64
CA GLU A 317 7.03 12.40 16.94
C GLU A 317 8.55 12.28 16.82
N MET A 318 9.29 13.25 17.37
CA MET A 318 10.74 13.26 17.39
C MET A 318 11.31 12.80 18.72
N ASP A 319 12.58 12.40 18.72
CA ASP A 319 13.29 11.98 19.93
C ASP A 319 13.38 13.05 21.03
N SER A 320 13.41 14.32 20.63
CA SER A 320 13.36 15.51 21.48
C SER A 320 12.03 15.71 22.20
N GLY A 321 10.97 15.01 21.80
CA GLY A 321 9.60 15.26 22.25
C GLY A 321 8.85 16.28 21.38
N CYS A 322 9.54 17.00 20.47
CA CYS A 322 8.88 17.86 19.50
C CYS A 322 7.98 17.02 18.58
N LYS A 323 6.81 17.54 18.25
CA LYS A 323 5.86 16.88 17.35
C LYS A 323 5.51 17.78 16.18
N ALA A 324 5.57 17.26 14.95
CA ALA A 324 5.08 17.96 13.76
C ALA A 324 3.76 17.32 13.34
N ARG A 325 2.66 18.08 13.42
CA ARG A 325 1.33 17.65 12.98
C ARG A 325 1.03 18.20 11.60
N PHE A 326 0.66 17.34 10.67
CA PHE A 326 0.26 17.65 9.30
C PHE A 326 -1.22 17.34 9.10
N SER A 327 -1.89 18.16 8.30
CA SER A 327 -3.27 17.93 7.89
C SER A 327 -3.60 18.76 6.64
N VAL A 328 -4.82 18.64 6.15
CA VAL A 328 -5.35 19.35 4.98
C VAL A 328 -6.57 20.16 5.35
N ASN A 329 -6.85 21.22 4.59
CA ASN A 329 -8.02 22.08 4.78
C ASN A 329 -9.25 21.61 3.96
N PHE A 330 -9.30 20.33 3.59
CA PHE A 330 -10.36 19.78 2.74
C PHE A 330 -11.74 19.96 3.35
N GLY A 331 -12.72 20.33 2.54
CA GLY A 331 -14.06 20.62 3.04
C GLY A 331 -14.17 21.92 3.83
N GLU A 332 -13.09 22.63 4.17
CA GLU A 332 -13.16 23.96 4.82
C GLU A 332 -13.20 25.07 3.77
N VAL A 333 -12.43 24.90 2.70
CA VAL A 333 -12.27 25.87 1.60
C VAL A 333 -12.74 25.32 0.26
N LYS A 334 -12.72 26.15 -0.80
CA LYS A 334 -13.01 25.71 -2.17
C LYS A 334 -11.90 24.81 -2.72
N LYS A 335 -12.17 24.03 -3.78
CA LYS A 335 -11.23 23.04 -4.31
C LYS A 335 -9.89 23.67 -4.74
N GLU A 336 -9.96 24.85 -5.34
CA GLU A 336 -8.84 25.65 -5.82
C GLU A 336 -7.98 26.25 -4.69
N GLU A 337 -8.50 26.32 -3.47
CA GLU A 337 -7.80 26.84 -2.28
C GLU A 337 -7.28 25.71 -1.38
N ARG A 338 -7.44 24.44 -1.80
CA ARG A 338 -7.02 23.29 -1.00
C ARG A 338 -5.51 23.28 -0.84
N SER A 339 -5.07 23.06 0.39
CA SER A 339 -3.67 23.02 0.81
C SER A 339 -3.48 22.06 1.98
N ALA A 340 -2.27 21.56 2.12
CA ALA A 340 -1.83 20.98 3.38
C ALA A 340 -1.30 22.08 4.29
N TYR A 341 -1.20 21.79 5.57
CA TYR A 341 -0.55 22.65 6.56
C TYR A 341 0.12 21.81 7.63
N TYR A 342 1.06 22.42 8.34
CA TYR A 342 1.68 21.80 9.52
C TYR A 342 1.65 22.70 10.76
N LYS A 343 1.75 22.07 11.93
CA LYS A 343 1.99 22.74 13.22
C LYS A 343 3.10 22.01 13.96
N LEU A 344 4.08 22.77 14.42
CA LEU A 344 4.99 22.29 15.46
C LEU A 344 4.25 22.37 16.79
N LEU A 345 4.26 21.28 17.53
CA LEU A 345 3.72 21.19 18.88
C LEU A 345 4.94 21.08 19.81
N ASP A 346 5.02 22.00 20.75
CA ASP A 346 6.06 22.00 21.77
C ASP A 346 5.92 20.77 22.67
N ALA A 347 7.07 20.31 23.19
CA ALA A 347 7.19 19.15 24.07
C ALA A 347 6.60 19.40 25.47
#